data_AF-A0A8T4UVS1-F1
#
_entry.id   AF-A0A8T4UVS1-F1
#
_cell.length_a   1.000
_cell.length_b   1.000
_cell.length_c   1.000
_cell.angle_alpha   90.00
_cell.angle_beta   90.00
_cell.angle_gamma   90.00
#
_symmetry.space_group_name_H-M   'P 1'
#
loop_
_entity.id
_entity.type
_entity.pdbx_description
1 polymer ?
#
loop_
_entity_poly.entity_id
_entity_poly.type
_entity_poly.pdbx_seq_one_letter_code
_entity_poly.pdbx_strand_id
1 'polypeptide(L)'
;MKQYKIVFDRKACIGAYSCAAVAEDIWNFDNKENKVDIKLAGMKGDKEKQEVIIDESMLQKALDSAEVCPVQVIKIIDLETGEEVKRS
;
A
#
# COMPACT_ATOMS: atom_id res chain seq x y z
N MET A 1 15.59 -8.36 -10.59
CA MET A 1 15.27 -7.71 -9.31
C MET A 1 13.88 -8.18 -8.93
N LYS A 2 13.67 -8.55 -7.68
CA LYS A 2 12.40 -9.07 -7.22
C LYS A 2 11.36 -7.95 -7.15
N GLN A 3 10.16 -8.22 -7.64
CA GLN A 3 9.09 -7.23 -7.74
C GLN A 3 7.89 -7.68 -6.92
N TYR A 4 7.22 -6.70 -6.33
CA TYR A 4 6.04 -6.90 -5.50
C TYR A 4 4.93 -5.98 -5.97
N LYS A 5 3.69 -6.36 -5.67
CA LYS A 5 2.51 -5.57 -5.97
C LYS A 5 1.82 -5.17 -4.69
N ILE A 6 1.68 -3.87 -4.46
CA ILE A 6 0.79 -3.34 -3.43
C ILE A 6 -0.62 -3.35 -4.00
N VAL A 7 -1.57 -3.89 -3.23
CA VAL A 7 -3.00 -3.83 -3.48
C VAL A 7 -3.65 -3.14 -2.29
N PHE A 8 -4.27 -1.99 -2.53
CA PHE A 8 -4.87 -1.15 -1.51
C PHE A 8 -6.38 -1.03 -1.74
N ASP A 9 -7.17 -1.48 -0.77
CA ASP A 9 -8.62 -1.27 -0.71
C ASP A 9 -8.91 0.10 -0.07
N ARG A 10 -8.97 1.13 -0.92
CA ARG A 10 -9.25 2.50 -0.50
C ARG A 10 -10.68 2.67 0.00
N LYS A 11 -11.62 1.87 -0.51
CA LYS A 11 -13.02 1.90 -0.06
C LYS A 11 -13.12 1.56 1.42
N ALA A 12 -12.45 0.48 1.85
CA ALA A 12 -12.40 0.04 3.24
C ALA A 12 -11.43 0.86 4.13
N CYS A 13 -10.60 1.73 3.54
CA CYS A 13 -9.75 2.64 4.31
C CYS A 13 -10.56 3.60 5.18
N ILE A 14 -10.22 3.64 6.48
CA ILE A 14 -10.88 4.47 7.50
C ILE A 14 -10.16 5.79 7.80
N GLY A 15 -9.08 6.12 7.07
CA GLY A 15 -8.35 7.38 7.28
C GLY A 15 -7.55 7.43 8.59
N ALA A 16 -7.00 6.30 9.05
CA ALA A 16 -6.17 6.27 10.27
C ALA A 16 -4.77 6.88 10.08
N TYR A 17 -4.32 7.04 8.83
CA TYR A 17 -3.04 7.64 8.43
C TYR A 17 -1.75 6.97 8.94
N SER A 18 -1.84 5.87 9.69
CA SER A 18 -0.69 5.14 10.22
C SER A 18 0.27 4.68 9.11
N CYS A 19 -0.27 4.24 7.97
CA CYS A 19 0.52 3.82 6.81
C CYS A 19 1.38 4.96 6.23
N ALA A 20 0.82 6.17 6.15
CA ALA A 20 1.54 7.34 5.64
C ALA A 20 2.60 7.84 6.61
N ALA A 21 2.42 7.63 7.92
CA ALA A 21 3.42 7.98 8.93
C ALA A 21 4.69 7.10 8.86
N VAL A 22 4.56 5.82 8.47
CA VAL A 22 5.69 4.89 8.39
C VAL A 22 6.26 4.75 6.98
N ALA A 23 5.49 5.11 5.95
CA ALA A 23 5.86 4.97 4.55
C ALA A 23 5.40 6.18 3.70
N GLU A 24 5.85 7.38 4.06
CA GLU A 24 5.52 8.65 3.39
C GLU A 24 5.91 8.71 1.89
N ASP A 25 6.84 7.84 1.47
CA ASP A 25 7.22 7.69 0.07
C ASP A 25 6.17 6.95 -0.75
N ILE A 26 5.38 6.08 -0.11
CA ILE A 26 4.36 5.23 -0.74
C ILE A 26 3.00 5.91 -0.73
N TRP A 27 2.66 6.62 0.35
CA TRP A 27 1.32 7.13 0.60
C TRP A 27 1.27 8.66 0.54
N ASN A 28 0.24 9.19 -0.13
CA ASN A 28 -0.10 10.60 -0.14
C ASN A 28 -1.42 10.82 0.59
N PHE A 29 -1.55 11.96 1.28
CA PHE A 29 -2.79 12.34 1.94
C PHE A 29 -3.76 12.98 0.95
N ASP A 30 -5.00 12.48 0.88
CA ASP A 30 -6.12 13.16 0.25
C ASP A 30 -6.90 13.93 1.31
N ASN A 31 -6.55 15.21 1.43
CA ASN A 31 -7.15 16.16 2.36
C ASN A 31 -8.65 16.42 2.08
N LYS A 32 -9.18 16.03 0.92
CA LYS A 32 -10.60 16.25 0.60
C LYS A 32 -11.48 15.12 1.13
N GLU A 33 -10.97 13.89 1.11
CA GLU A 33 -11.74 12.69 1.49
C GLU A 33 -11.32 12.10 2.84
N ASN A 34 -10.36 12.73 3.54
CA ASN A 34 -9.76 12.22 4.77
C ASN A 34 -9.23 10.78 4.61
N LYS A 35 -8.59 10.50 3.48
CA LYS A 35 -8.05 9.18 3.11
C LYS A 35 -6.61 9.31 2.63
N VAL A 36 -5.98 8.17 2.37
CA VAL A 36 -4.69 8.11 1.70
C VAL A 36 -4.86 7.56 0.29
N ASP A 37 -3.92 7.92 -0.57
CA ASP A 37 -3.79 7.43 -1.94
C ASP A 37 -2.35 6.97 -2.18
N ILE A 38 -2.14 6.03 -3.11
CA ILE A 38 -0.79 5.62 -3.50
C ILE A 38 -0.10 6.77 -4.27
N LYS A 39 1.08 7.18 -3.81
CA LYS A 39 1.91 8.27 -4.35
C LYS A 39 2.82 7.83 -5.50
N LEU A 40 3.06 6.53 -5.64
CA LEU A 40 4.05 5.97 -6.56
C LEU A 40 3.62 6.09 -8.03
N ALA A 41 4.59 6.35 -8.90
CA ALA A 41 4.38 6.36 -10.34
C ALA A 41 3.96 4.97 -10.85
N GLY A 42 3.06 4.93 -11.83
CA GLY A 42 2.53 3.67 -12.35
C GLY A 42 1.44 3.03 -11.47
N MET A 43 0.94 3.75 -10.47
CA MET A 43 -0.32 3.42 -9.80
C MET A 43 -1.44 3.22 -10.84
N LYS A 44 -2.22 2.16 -10.66
CA LYS A 44 -3.40 1.81 -11.45
C LYS A 44 -4.59 1.63 -10.53
N GLY A 45 -5.79 1.83 -11.09
CA GLY A 45 -7.05 1.71 -10.36
C GLY A 45 -7.69 3.07 -10.15
N ASP A 46 -8.55 3.15 -9.15
CA ASP A 46 -9.49 4.25 -8.93
C ASP A 46 -9.68 4.50 -7.43
N LYS A 47 -10.69 5.29 -7.06
CA LYS A 47 -10.94 5.71 -5.68
C LYS A 47 -11.44 4.60 -4.76
N GLU A 48 -11.78 3.43 -5.29
CA GLU A 48 -12.18 2.27 -4.50
C GLU A 48 -11.00 1.32 -4.29
N LYS A 49 -10.17 1.13 -5.31
CA LYS A 49 -9.05 0.19 -5.27
C LYS A 49 -7.84 0.70 -6.04
N GLN A 50 -6.67 0.64 -5.42
CA GLN A 50 -5.42 1.12 -5.99
C GLN A 50 -4.35 0.03 -5.97
N GLU A 51 -3.55 -0.03 -7.03
CA GLU A 51 -2.52 -1.05 -7.19
C GLU A 51 -1.25 -0.42 -7.77
N VAL A 52 -0.08 -0.85 -7.30
CA VAL A 52 1.19 -0.40 -7.88
C VAL A 52 2.24 -1.50 -7.75
N ILE A 53 3.15 -1.57 -8.72
CA ILE A 53 4.30 -2.47 -8.70
C ILE A 53 5.47 -1.72 -8.05
N ILE A 54 6.13 -2.37 -7.11
CA ILE A 54 7.29 -1.86 -6.39
C ILE A 54 8.44 -2.85 -6.49
N ASP A 55 9.66 -2.34 -6.39
CA ASP A 55 10.84 -3.17 -6.26
C ASP A 55 11.10 -3.54 -4.79
N GLU A 56 11.97 -4.52 -4.59
CA GLU A 56 12.40 -5.02 -3.28
C GLU A 56 12.88 -3.92 -2.31
N SER A 57 13.46 -2.83 -2.82
CA SER A 57 13.90 -1.68 -2.00
C SER A 57 12.77 -1.00 -1.22
N MET A 58 11.53 -1.11 -1.71
CA MET A 58 10.33 -0.54 -1.09
C MET A 58 9.53 -1.57 -0.30
N LEU A 59 9.91 -2.86 -0.37
CA LEU A 59 9.17 -3.96 0.26
C LEU A 59 9.01 -3.74 1.76
N GLN A 60 10.08 -3.38 2.46
CA GLN A 60 10.03 -3.21 3.92
C GLN A 60 9.03 -2.13 4.32
N LYS A 61 9.07 -0.97 3.65
CA LYS A 61 8.12 0.13 3.88
C LYS A 61 6.67 -0.27 3.56
N ALA A 62 6.48 -1.04 2.49
CA ALA A 62 5.16 -1.55 2.13
C ALA A 62 4.61 -2.49 3.23
N LEU A 63 5.43 -3.43 3.70
CA LEU A 63 5.07 -4.34 4.79
C LEU A 63 4.80 -3.60 6.10
N ASP A 64 5.66 -2.65 6.48
CA ASP A 64 5.46 -1.82 7.68
C ASP A 64 4.11 -1.08 7.59
N SER A 65 3.79 -0.53 6.41
CA SER A 65 2.52 0.18 6.19
C SER A 65 1.28 -0.71 6.28
N ALA A 66 1.40 -1.98 5.87
CA ALA A 66 0.32 -2.96 5.98
C ALA A 66 0.12 -3.44 7.42
N GLU A 67 1.21 -3.62 8.17
CA GLU A 67 1.19 -4.02 9.58
C GLU A 67 0.52 -2.98 10.48
N VAL A 68 0.83 -1.70 10.29
CA VAL A 68 0.23 -0.61 11.08
C VAL A 68 -1.21 -0.29 10.66
N CYS A 69 -1.72 -0.91 9.59
CA CYS A 69 -3.07 -0.65 9.10
C CYS A 69 -4.10 -1.36 10.00
N PRO A 70 -4.94 -0.62 10.76
CA PRO A 70 -5.86 -1.22 11.73
C PRO A 70 -6.97 -2.06 11.10
N VAL A 71 -7.23 -1.84 9.80
CA VAL A 71 -8.28 -2.52 9.02
C VAL A 71 -7.70 -3.42 7.91
N GLN A 72 -6.38 -3.62 7.88
CA GLN A 72 -5.68 -4.56 6.99
C GLN A 72 -6.06 -4.43 5.49
N VAL A 73 -6.23 -3.19 5.02
CA VAL A 73 -6.63 -2.91 3.62
C VAL A 73 -5.47 -2.83 2.64
N ILE A 74 -4.24 -3.00 3.12
CA ILE A 74 -3.02 -2.96 2.31
C ILE A 74 -2.48 -4.40 2.24
N LYS A 75 -2.34 -4.93 1.03
CA LYS A 75 -1.79 -6.26 0.75
C LYS A 75 -0.56 -6.15 -0.13
N ILE A 76 0.43 -6.98 0.12
CA ILE A 76 1.67 -7.05 -0.67
C ILE A 76 1.71 -8.43 -1.30
N ILE A 77 1.78 -8.51 -2.62
CA ILE A 77 1.82 -9.77 -3.37
C ILE A 77 3.20 -9.89 -4.01
N ASP A 78 3.87 -11.01 -3.78
CA ASP A 78 5.10 -11.39 -4.48
C ASP A 78 4.75 -11.76 -5.93
N LEU A 79 5.32 -11.06 -6.91
CA LEU A 79 4.99 -11.32 -8.32
C LEU A 79 5.69 -12.56 -8.89
N GLU A 80 6.69 -13.11 -8.18
CA GLU A 80 7.35 -14.36 -8.57
C GLU A 80 6.56 -15.59 -8.07
N THR A 81 6.08 -15.56 -6.82
CA THR A 81 5.34 -16.69 -6.23
C THR A 81 3.82 -16.56 -6.36
N GLY A 82 3.31 -15.35 -6.52
CA GLY A 82 1.87 -15.04 -6.49
C GLY A 82 1.27 -15.02 -5.08
N GLU A 83 2.09 -15.17 -4.03
CA GLU A 83 1.64 -15.26 -2.64
C GLU A 83 1.63 -13.90 -1.94
N GLU A 84 0.74 -13.75 -0.95
CA GLU A 84 0.71 -12.55 -0.11
C GLU A 84 1.88 -12.60 0.89
N VAL A 85 2.74 -11.59 0.84
CA VAL A 85 3.85 -11.43 1.78
C VAL A 85 3.32 -10.76 3.05
N LYS A 86 3.48 -11.44 4.17
CA LYS A 86 3.15 -10.92 5.51
C LYS A 86 4.40 -10.90 6.36
N ARG A 87 4.52 -9.87 7.20
CA ARG A 87 5.48 -9.89 8.30
C ARG A 87 4.93 -10.88 9.35
N SER A 88 5.69 -11.95 9.60
CA SER A 88 5.35 -12.99 10.59
C SER A 88 5.92 -12.65 11.95
#